data_AF-A0A959NKD9-F1
#
_entry.id   AF-A0A959NKD9-F1
#
_cell.length_a   1.000
_cell.length_b   1.000
_cell.length_c   1.000
_cell.angle_alpha   90.00
_cell.angle_beta   90.00
_cell.angle_gamma   90.00
#
_symmetry.space_group_name_H-M   'P 1'
#
loop_
_entity.id
_entity.type
_entity.pdbx_description
1 polymer ?
#
loop_
_entity_poly.entity_id
_entity_poly.type
_entity_poly.pdbx_seq_one_letter_code
_entity_poly.pdbx_strand_id
1 'polypeptide(L)'
;MKIRLPSSAYNWVSLIGAVIALVSLFMIVFLFAISFFFDRGGSYLGLVIYILLPGFLVIGLILIPIGMLLNFNKSKGKEKKLPYIDLNQVAHRNAFLIFITGTIIFLFISAMGSYEAFHYTESTEFC
;
A
#
# COMPACT_ATOMS: atom_id res chain seq x y z
N MET A 1 21.00 6.90 -10.02
CA MET A 1 20.03 6.38 -11.01
C MET A 1 18.76 7.23 -10.90
N LYS A 2 18.42 8.08 -11.89
CA LYS A 2 17.22 8.94 -11.81
C LYS A 2 15.98 8.09 -12.13
N ILE A 3 15.22 7.73 -11.11
CA ILE A 3 13.96 6.99 -11.26
C ILE A 3 12.96 7.95 -11.92
N ARG A 4 12.66 7.74 -13.21
CA ARG A 4 11.60 8.46 -13.92
C ARG A 4 10.34 7.59 -13.92
N LEU A 5 9.36 7.97 -13.11
CA LEU A 5 8.03 7.35 -13.09
C LEU A 5 7.23 7.79 -14.34
N PRO A 6 6.34 6.94 -14.87
CA PRO A 6 5.56 7.27 -16.06
C PRO A 6 4.61 8.45 -15.76
N SER A 7 4.37 9.32 -16.74
CA SER A 7 3.51 10.51 -16.58
C SER A 7 2.08 10.18 -16.12
N SER A 8 1.61 8.95 -16.36
CA SER A 8 0.32 8.45 -15.88
C SER A 8 0.23 8.30 -14.35
N ALA A 9 1.37 8.15 -13.66
CA ALA A 9 1.45 8.13 -12.20
C ALA A 9 1.38 9.53 -11.58
N TYR A 10 1.57 10.60 -12.37
CA TYR A 10 1.35 11.99 -11.94
C TYR A 10 -0.14 12.33 -11.99
N ASN A 11 -0.95 11.60 -11.22
CA ASN A 11 -2.34 11.95 -10.98
C ASN A 11 -2.57 12.21 -9.50
N TRP A 12 -3.36 13.23 -9.16
CA TRP A 12 -3.65 13.60 -7.77
C TRP A 12 -4.19 12.42 -6.95
N VAL A 13 -5.06 11.60 -7.56
CA VAL A 13 -5.61 10.39 -6.91
C VAL A 13 -4.53 9.34 -6.63
N SER A 14 -3.62 9.13 -7.57
CA SER A 14 -2.51 8.18 -7.43
C SER A 14 -1.49 8.66 -6.39
N LEU A 15 -1.24 9.97 -6.35
CA LEU A 15 -0.36 10.62 -5.39
C LEU A 15 -0.94 10.56 -3.97
N ILE A 16 -2.24 10.80 -3.81
CA ILE A 16 -2.93 10.64 -2.52
C ILE A 16 -2.85 9.18 -2.06
N GLY A 17 -3.13 8.22 -2.95
CA GLY A 17 -2.99 6.80 -2.64
C GLY A 17 -1.58 6.41 -2.21
N ALA A 18 -0.56 6.90 -2.91
CA ALA A 18 0.85 6.67 -2.57
C ALA A 18 1.24 7.29 -1.22
N VAL A 19 0.77 8.50 -0.92
CA VAL A 19 1.02 9.15 0.38
C VAL A 19 0.36 8.36 1.51
N ILE A 20 -0.91 7.96 1.35
CA ILE A 20 -1.62 7.15 2.35
C ILE A 20 -0.87 5.84 2.58
N ALA A 21 -0.49 5.11 1.52
CA ALA A 21 0.23 3.85 1.63
C ALA A 21 1.58 4.03 2.35
N LEU A 22 2.35 5.07 2.01
CA LEU A 22 3.65 5.34 2.60
C LEU A 22 3.54 5.74 4.08
N VAL A 23 2.58 6.59 4.43
CA VAL A 23 2.31 6.99 5.81
C VAL A 23 1.83 5.79 6.63
N SER A 24 0.90 4.98 6.12
CA SER A 24 0.43 3.76 6.78
C SER A 24 1.57 2.78 7.00
N LEU A 25 2.44 2.57 6.01
CA LEU A 25 3.59 1.67 6.13
C LEU A 25 4.57 2.17 7.21
N PHE A 26 4.88 3.47 7.18
CA PHE A 26 5.73 4.08 8.19
C PHE A 26 5.15 3.92 9.60
N MET A 27 3.85 4.16 9.77
CA MET A 27 3.16 4.00 11.06
C MET A 27 3.19 2.55 11.54
N ILE A 28 2.97 1.57 10.66
CA ILE A 28 3.07 0.14 11.01
C ILE A 28 4.47 -0.15 11.55
N VAL A 29 5.52 0.21 10.80
CA VAL A 29 6.91 -0.04 11.21
C VAL A 29 7.25 0.66 12.52
N PHE A 30 6.83 1.91 12.69
CA PHE A 30 7.09 2.71 13.88
C PHE A 30 6.40 2.14 15.13
N LEU A 31 5.10 1.84 15.03
CA LEU A 31 4.33 1.27 16.14
C LEU A 31 4.79 -0.15 16.48
N PHE A 32 5.13 -0.96 15.47
CA PHE A 32 5.72 -2.28 15.67
C PHE A 32 7.06 -2.20 16.40
N ALA A 33 7.93 -1.26 16.01
CA ALA A 33 9.20 -1.03 16.71
C ALA A 33 8.96 -0.62 18.18
N ILE A 34 8.02 0.29 18.45
CA ILE A 34 7.67 0.66 19.84
C ILE A 34 7.17 -0.56 20.62
N SER A 35 6.25 -1.34 20.04
CA SER A 35 5.71 -2.53 20.68
C SER A 35 6.82 -3.53 21.03
N PHE A 36 7.79 -3.71 20.13
CA PHE A 36 8.92 -4.62 20.30
C PHE A 36 9.91 -4.14 21.37
N PHE A 37 10.23 -2.84 21.42
CA PHE A 37 11.24 -2.32 22.37
C PHE A 37 10.69 -2.04 23.77
N PHE A 38 9.39 -1.75 23.91
CA PHE A 38 8.81 -1.30 25.18
C PHE A 38 7.93 -2.36 25.85
N ASP A 39 7.75 -3.55 25.26
CA ASP A 39 6.82 -4.61 25.72
C ASP A 39 5.39 -4.07 26.01
N ARG A 40 5.03 -2.93 25.41
CA ARG A 40 3.70 -2.31 25.54
C ARG A 40 2.80 -2.80 24.42
N GLY A 41 2.63 -4.11 24.33
CA GLY A 41 1.70 -4.77 23.43
C GLY A 41 0.29 -4.79 24.03
N GLY A 42 -0.33 -3.64 24.20
CA GLY A 42 -1.71 -3.60 24.67
C GLY A 42 -2.66 -4.19 23.62
N SER A 43 -3.65 -4.91 24.09
CA SER A 43 -4.83 -5.38 23.38
C SER A 43 -5.32 -4.48 22.20
N TYR A 44 -5.49 -3.17 22.45
CA TYR A 44 -5.91 -2.20 21.43
C TYR A 44 -4.81 -1.80 20.44
N LEU A 45 -3.55 -1.84 20.87
CA LEU A 45 -2.39 -1.45 20.06
C LEU A 45 -2.14 -2.51 18.98
N GLY A 46 -2.26 -3.79 19.33
CA GLY A 46 -2.24 -4.89 18.37
C GLY A 46 -3.32 -4.75 17.29
N LEU A 47 -4.55 -4.42 17.68
CA LEU A 47 -5.65 -4.20 16.73
C LEU A 47 -5.34 -3.10 15.71
N VAL A 48 -4.77 -1.98 16.18
CA VAL A 48 -4.39 -0.86 15.30
C VAL A 48 -3.27 -1.26 14.34
N ILE A 49 -2.23 -1.96 14.83
CA ILE A 49 -1.07 -2.38 14.02
C ILE A 49 -1.44 -3.45 13.00
N TYR A 50 -2.25 -4.43 13.39
CA TYR A 50 -2.48 -5.64 12.58
C TYR A 50 -3.75 -5.60 11.74
N ILE A 51 -4.72 -4.73 12.05
CA ILE A 51 -6.00 -4.64 11.30
C ILE A 51 -6.17 -3.25 10.68
N LEU A 52 -6.16 -2.20 11.49
CA LEU A 52 -6.55 -0.87 11.06
C LEU A 52 -5.56 -0.27 10.07
N LEU A 53 -4.27 -0.24 10.42
CA LEU A 53 -3.23 0.32 9.55
C LEU A 53 -3.02 -0.47 8.25
N PRO A 54 -3.01 -1.82 8.25
CA PRO A 54 -3.00 -2.59 7.02
C PRO A 54 -4.21 -2.26 6.13
N GLY A 55 -5.41 -2.07 6.71
CA GLY A 55 -6.60 -1.60 6.00
C GLY A 55 -6.37 -0.31 5.21
N PHE A 56 -5.82 0.73 5.85
CA PHE A 56 -5.47 1.98 5.18
C PHE A 56 -4.39 1.81 4.11
N LEU A 57 -3.41 0.93 4.35
CA LEU A 57 -2.37 0.63 3.38
C LEU A 57 -2.96 -0.03 2.11
N VAL A 58 -3.93 -0.94 2.26
CA VAL A 58 -4.66 -1.54 1.11
C VAL A 58 -5.35 -0.46 0.30
N ILE A 59 -6.10 0.41 0.98
CA ILE A 59 -6.89 1.46 0.35
C ILE A 59 -5.95 2.41 -0.41
N GLY A 60 -4.82 2.79 0.19
CA GLY A 60 -3.77 3.57 -0.47
C GLY A 60 -3.21 2.88 -1.71
N LEU A 61 -2.91 1.59 -1.62
CA LEU A 61 -2.40 0.81 -2.75
C LEU A 61 -3.41 0.67 -3.88
N ILE A 62 -4.71 0.53 -3.57
CA ILE A 62 -5.81 0.42 -4.55
C ILE A 62 -6.10 1.78 -5.22
N LEU A 63 -5.92 2.89 -4.49
CA LEU A 63 -6.08 4.24 -5.04
C LEU A 63 -5.06 4.55 -6.15
N ILE A 64 -3.87 3.94 -6.11
CA ILE A 64 -2.82 4.11 -7.12
C ILE A 64 -3.28 3.66 -8.53
N PRO A 65 -3.71 2.40 -8.76
CA PRO A 65 -4.23 1.95 -10.06
C PRO A 65 -5.55 2.63 -10.43
N ILE A 66 -6.43 2.93 -9.47
CA ILE A 66 -7.65 3.70 -9.74
C ILE A 66 -7.29 5.09 -10.29
N GLY A 67 -6.32 5.77 -9.68
CA GLY A 67 -5.84 7.06 -10.15
C GLY A 67 -5.26 7.01 -11.56
N MET A 68 -4.53 5.94 -11.90
CA MET A 68 -4.05 5.73 -13.27
C MET A 68 -5.19 5.50 -14.27
N LEU A 69 -6.21 4.71 -13.90
CA LEU A 69 -7.38 4.44 -14.74
C LEU A 69 -8.25 5.68 -14.96
N LEU A 70 -8.40 6.55 -13.96
CA LEU A 70 -9.22 7.76 -14.08
C LEU A 70 -8.56 8.83 -14.97
N ASN A 71 -7.22 8.96 -14.94
CA ASN A 71 -6.52 9.94 -15.79
C ASN A 71 -6.51 9.57 -17.27
N PHE A 72 -6.75 8.30 -17.59
CA PHE A 72 -6.93 7.82 -18.96
C PHE A 72 -8.06 8.57 -19.70
N ASN A 73 -9.15 8.88 -18.98
CA ASN A 73 -10.35 9.45 -19.58
C ASN A 73 -10.31 10.96 -19.79
N LYS A 74 -9.27 11.67 -19.32
CA LYS A 74 -9.09 13.13 -19.53
C LYS A 74 -8.23 13.49 -20.73
N SER A 75 -7.49 12.55 -21.32
CA SER A 75 -6.78 12.75 -22.60
C SER A 75 -7.71 12.70 -23.82
N LYS A 76 -8.89 13.34 -23.74
CA LYS A 76 -9.96 13.32 -24.76
C LYS A 76 -9.62 14.00 -26.10
N GLY A 77 -8.37 14.38 -26.35
CA GLY A 77 -7.96 15.09 -27.58
C GLY A 77 -6.92 14.39 -28.45
N LYS A 78 -6.27 13.31 -27.98
CA LYS A 78 -5.31 12.54 -28.80
C LYS A 78 -5.61 11.06 -28.63
N GLU A 79 -5.99 10.43 -29.74
CA GLU A 79 -6.19 9.00 -29.98
C GLU A 79 -6.13 8.09 -28.75
N LYS A 80 -7.27 7.45 -28.45
CA LYS A 80 -7.42 6.40 -27.43
C LYS A 80 -6.40 5.28 -27.64
N LYS A 81 -5.20 5.42 -27.09
CA LYS A 81 -4.24 4.32 -26.95
C LYS A 81 -4.53 3.65 -25.62
N LEU A 82 -5.11 2.45 -25.66
CA LEU A 82 -5.21 1.53 -24.52
C LEU A 82 -3.93 1.57 -23.67
N PRO A 83 -4.00 1.35 -22.34
CA PRO A 83 -2.82 1.33 -21.48
C PRO A 83 -1.79 0.35 -22.05
N TYR A 84 -0.77 0.91 -22.69
CA TYR A 84 0.31 0.15 -23.30
C TYR A 84 1.32 -0.18 -22.20
N ILE A 85 1.17 -1.35 -21.60
CA ILE A 85 2.14 -1.84 -20.61
C ILE A 85 3.32 -2.40 -21.37
N ASP A 86 4.37 -1.59 -21.49
CA ASP A 86 5.60 -1.96 -22.15
C ASP A 86 6.71 -2.18 -21.14
N LEU A 87 7.01 -3.45 -20.85
CA LEU A 87 8.07 -3.83 -19.91
C LEU A 87 9.47 -3.47 -20.42
N ASN A 88 9.61 -3.11 -21.69
CA ASN A 88 10.86 -2.61 -22.25
C ASN A 88 11.12 -1.14 -21.86
N GLN A 89 10.07 -0.39 -21.51
CA GLN A 89 10.23 0.97 -21.00
C GLN A 89 10.54 0.98 -19.50
N VAL A 90 11.64 1.65 -19.14
CA VAL A 90 12.16 1.74 -17.75
C VAL A 90 11.10 2.25 -16.77
N ALA A 91 10.26 3.19 -17.19
CA ALA A 91 9.20 3.77 -16.36
C ALA A 91 8.11 2.75 -16.00
N HIS A 92 7.63 1.98 -16.98
CA HIS A 92 6.63 0.91 -16.79
C HIS A 92 7.22 -0.23 -15.97
N ARG A 93 8.47 -0.62 -16.26
CA ARG A 93 9.17 -1.67 -15.51
C ARG A 93 9.34 -1.30 -14.04
N ASN A 94 9.73 -0.07 -13.74
CA ASN A 94 9.87 0.38 -12.34
C ASN A 94 8.51 0.47 -11.64
N ALA A 95 7.47 1.00 -12.29
CA ALA A 95 6.13 1.05 -11.70
C ALA A 95 5.59 -0.37 -11.43
N PHE A 96 5.80 -1.28 -12.36
CA PHE A 96 5.41 -2.69 -12.23
C PHE A 96 6.19 -3.40 -11.12
N LEU A 97 7.51 -3.18 -11.03
CA LEU A 97 8.33 -3.72 -9.95
C LEU A 97 7.90 -3.19 -8.58
N ILE A 98 7.71 -1.87 -8.45
CA ILE A 98 7.22 -1.27 -7.21
C ILE A 98 5.85 -1.83 -6.83
N PHE A 99 4.95 -1.96 -7.81
CA PHE A 99 3.63 -2.53 -7.58
C PHE A 99 3.72 -3.98 -7.11
N ILE A 100 4.44 -4.86 -7.82
CA ILE A 100 4.60 -6.27 -7.43
C ILE A 100 5.26 -6.40 -6.07
N THR A 101 6.39 -5.74 -5.86
CA THR A 101 7.12 -5.82 -4.59
C THR A 101 6.24 -5.29 -3.45
N GLY A 102 5.54 -4.19 -3.68
CA GLY A 102 4.57 -3.64 -2.73
C GLY A 102 3.42 -4.62 -2.44
N THR A 103 2.86 -5.28 -3.45
CA THR A 103 1.80 -6.28 -3.30
C THR A 103 2.29 -7.51 -2.53
N ILE A 104 3.49 -8.02 -2.81
CA ILE A 104 4.05 -9.17 -2.09
C ILE A 104 4.25 -8.83 -0.62
N ILE A 105 4.89 -7.69 -0.32
CA ILE A 105 5.12 -7.23 1.05
C ILE A 105 3.77 -7.02 1.76
N PHE A 106 2.81 -6.41 1.07
CA PHE A 106 1.48 -6.19 1.60
C PHE A 106 0.77 -7.51 1.94
N LEU A 107 0.72 -8.47 1.02
CA LEU A 107 0.10 -9.77 1.25
C LEU A 107 0.76 -10.51 2.42
N PHE A 108 2.08 -10.45 2.52
CA PHE A 108 2.81 -11.07 3.62
C PHE A 108 2.46 -10.44 4.98
N ILE A 109 2.49 -9.11 5.07
CA ILE A 109 2.13 -8.37 6.28
C ILE A 109 0.65 -8.61 6.63
N SER A 110 -0.25 -8.61 5.65
CA SER A 110 -1.67 -8.92 5.89
C SER A 110 -1.88 -10.35 6.37
N ALA A 111 -1.15 -11.33 5.85
CA ALA A 111 -1.24 -12.71 6.33
C ALA A 111 -0.77 -12.82 7.78
N MET A 112 0.38 -12.22 8.12
CA MET A 112 0.87 -12.18 9.51
C MET A 112 -0.09 -11.43 10.42
N GLY A 113 -0.56 -10.26 10.01
CA GLY A 113 -1.52 -9.46 10.78
C GLY A 113 -2.85 -10.19 10.99
N SER A 114 -3.31 -10.95 10.00
CA SER A 114 -4.52 -11.78 10.14
C SER A 114 -4.33 -12.92 11.14
N TYR A 115 -3.15 -13.54 11.16
CA TYR A 115 -2.81 -14.57 12.14
C TYR A 115 -2.78 -13.99 13.56
N GLU A 116 -2.06 -12.89 13.77
CA GLU A 116 -1.99 -12.23 15.07
C GLU A 116 -3.35 -11.70 15.52
N ALA A 117 -4.15 -11.14 14.62
CA ALA A 117 -5.50 -10.69 14.94
C ALA A 117 -6.39 -11.86 15.40
N PHE A 118 -6.32 -13.01 14.73
CA PHE A 118 -7.07 -14.20 15.13
C PHE A 118 -6.58 -14.75 16.48
N HIS A 119 -5.26 -14.84 16.66
CA HIS A 119 -4.67 -15.30 17.91
C HIS A 119 -5.04 -14.37 19.07
N TYR A 120 -5.09 -13.06 18.82
CA TYR A 120 -5.52 -12.06 19.77
C TYR A 120 -7.00 -12.19 20.15
N THR A 121 -7.90 -12.45 19.19
CA THR A 121 -9.33 -12.69 19.49
C THR A 121 -9.59 -13.93 20.33
N GLU A 122 -8.66 -14.88 20.35
CA GLU A 122 -8.71 -16.10 21.17
C GLU A 122 -8.01 -15.93 22.54
N SER A 123 -7.42 -14.76 22.82
CA SER A 123 -6.70 -14.51 24.07
C SER A 123 -7.64 -14.14 25.23
N THR A 124 -7.22 -14.46 26.46
CA THR A 124 -7.94 -14.08 27.69
C THR A 124 -7.89 -12.58 27.99
N GLU A 125 -7.14 -11.78 27.23
CA GLU A 125 -7.24 -10.33 27.34
C GLU A 125 -8.43 -9.76 26.56
N PHE A 126 -8.90 -10.49 25.55
CA PHE A 126 -10.04 -10.10 24.74
C PHE A 126 -11.37 -10.59 25.34
N CYS A 127 -11.39 -11.82 25.88
CA CYS A 127 -12.52 -12.42 26.61
C CYS A 127 -12.53 -12.02 28.09
#